data_AF-A0A3M1IV07-F1
#
_entry.id   AF-A0A3M1IV07-F1
#
_cell.length_a   1.000
_cell.length_b   1.000
_cell.length_c   1.000
_cell.angle_alpha   90.00
_cell.angle_beta   90.00
_cell.angle_gamma   90.00
#
_symmetry.space_group_name_H-M   'P 1'
#
loop_
_entity.id
_entity.type
_entity.pdbx_description
1 polymer ?
#
loop_
_entity_poly.entity_id
_entity_poly.type
_entity_poly.pdbx_seq_one_letter_code
_entity_poly.pdbx_strand_id
1 'polypeptide(L)'
;GDAAKMVAVLEFGWTIDPRPDSPYRWHAVTEAQQDKYIQRAFQYARQHWQPWIGVMNVIYLANPQWTLDDEQTYWSVVYPGYPELRTAMAYYGLVTMPKVPPVNPE
;
A
#
# COMPACT_ATOMS: atom_id res chain seq x y z
N GLY A 1 -0.33 31.52 4.10
CA GLY A 1 -0.96 30.47 4.91
C GLY A 1 -1.00 29.19 4.12
N ASP A 2 -1.11 28.04 4.79
CA ASP A 2 -0.82 26.72 4.18
C ASP A 2 -2.06 25.96 3.70
N ALA A 3 -3.24 26.55 3.86
CA ALA A 3 -4.51 25.92 3.52
C ALA A 3 -4.65 25.47 2.06
N ALA A 4 -3.88 26.07 1.14
CA ALA A 4 -3.88 25.73 -0.29
C ALA A 4 -2.73 24.78 -0.70
N LYS A 5 -1.83 24.40 0.22
CA LYS A 5 -0.72 23.50 -0.13
C LYS A 5 -1.24 22.07 -0.25
N MET A 6 -0.88 21.40 -1.33
CA MET A 6 -1.13 19.97 -1.45
C MET A 6 -0.14 19.20 -0.57
N VAL A 7 -0.60 18.05 -0.07
CA VAL A 7 0.22 17.10 0.67
C VAL A 7 0.35 15.81 -0.11
N ALA A 8 1.51 15.18 0.03
CA ALA A 8 1.80 13.85 -0.48
C ALA A 8 2.03 12.90 0.69
N VAL A 9 1.44 11.71 0.61
CA VAL A 9 1.77 10.59 1.48
C VAL A 9 2.84 9.79 0.76
N LEU A 10 4.10 9.95 1.21
CA LEU A 10 5.24 9.34 0.54
C LEU A 10 5.34 7.84 0.77
N GLU A 11 4.82 7.34 1.90
CA GLU A 11 4.79 5.93 2.24
C GLU A 11 3.58 5.62 3.13
N PHE A 12 2.81 4.60 2.77
CA PHE A 12 1.81 4.01 3.65
C PHE A 12 1.55 2.53 3.32
N GLY A 13 1.08 1.78 4.29
CA GLY A 13 0.74 0.36 4.14
C GLY A 13 0.31 -0.24 5.46
N TRP A 14 0.10 -1.55 5.48
CA TRP A 14 -0.12 -2.33 6.69
C TRP A 14 0.74 -3.58 6.62
N THR A 15 1.50 -3.83 7.68
CA THR A 15 2.33 -5.03 7.77
C THR A 15 1.49 -6.28 8.04
N ILE A 16 1.90 -7.40 7.45
CA ILE A 16 1.38 -8.75 7.77
C ILE A 16 2.38 -9.57 8.59
N ASP A 17 3.41 -8.93 9.17
CA ASP A 17 4.55 -9.59 9.79
C ASP A 17 4.15 -10.49 10.97
N PRO A 18 4.26 -11.82 10.82
CA PRO A 18 3.85 -12.75 11.88
C PRO A 18 4.95 -12.98 12.91
N ARG A 19 6.19 -12.55 12.63
CA ARG A 19 7.38 -12.92 13.38
C ARG A 19 7.27 -12.44 14.83
N PRO A 20 7.53 -13.32 15.82
CA PRO A 20 7.27 -13.02 17.22
C PRO A 20 8.10 -11.85 17.77
N ASP A 21 9.29 -11.63 17.20
CA ASP A 21 10.26 -10.60 17.54
C ASP A 21 10.15 -9.34 16.67
N SER A 22 9.23 -9.30 15.70
CA SER A 22 9.01 -8.10 14.89
C SER A 22 8.48 -6.94 15.74
N PRO A 23 9.08 -5.74 15.66
CA PRO A 23 8.59 -4.57 16.40
C PRO A 23 7.22 -4.07 15.89
N TYR A 24 6.75 -4.56 14.75
CA TYR A 24 5.48 -4.16 14.14
C TYR A 24 4.36 -5.21 14.35
N ARG A 25 4.68 -6.35 14.96
CA ARG A 25 3.73 -7.45 15.17
C ARG A 25 2.46 -7.02 15.91
N TRP A 26 2.59 -6.07 16.84
CA TRP A 26 1.46 -5.59 17.65
C TRP A 26 0.34 -4.94 16.84
N HIS A 27 0.64 -4.44 15.63
CA HIS A 27 -0.35 -3.89 14.70
C HIS A 27 -0.39 -4.64 13.37
N ALA A 28 0.21 -5.83 13.30
CA ALA A 28 0.14 -6.66 12.11
C ALA A 28 -1.31 -7.06 11.83
N VAL A 29 -1.64 -7.12 10.55
CA VAL A 29 -2.97 -7.49 10.07
C VAL A 29 -2.90 -8.78 9.26
N THR A 30 -4.06 -9.38 8.97
CA THR A 30 -4.14 -10.48 8.01
C THR A 30 -3.94 -9.98 6.58
N GLU A 31 -3.52 -10.84 5.65
CA GLU A 31 -3.39 -10.49 4.22
C GLU A 31 -4.69 -9.93 3.62
N ALA A 32 -5.83 -10.50 4.00
CA ALA A 32 -7.14 -10.02 3.58
C ALA A 32 -7.45 -8.61 4.13
N GLN A 33 -7.01 -8.30 5.36
CA GLN A 33 -7.14 -6.95 5.91
C GLN A 33 -6.20 -5.97 5.22
N GLN A 34 -4.94 -6.35 4.96
CA GLN A 34 -3.98 -5.51 4.22
C GLN A 34 -4.58 -5.09 2.87
N ASP A 35 -5.10 -6.06 2.10
CA ASP A 35 -5.80 -5.81 0.83
C ASP A 35 -6.90 -4.74 0.99
N LYS A 36 -7.84 -4.96 1.91
CA LYS A 36 -8.99 -4.06 2.05
C LYS A 36 -8.65 -2.72 2.67
N TYR A 37 -7.67 -2.64 3.56
CA TYR A 37 -7.28 -1.38 4.20
C TYR A 37 -6.59 -0.45 3.22
N ILE A 38 -5.70 -0.96 2.37
CA ILE A 38 -5.05 -0.17 1.32
C ILE A 38 -6.10 0.40 0.35
N GLN A 39 -7.03 -0.43 -0.14
CA GLN A 39 -8.09 0.04 -1.04
C GLN A 39 -8.97 1.12 -0.39
N ARG A 40 -9.36 0.92 0.88
CA ARG A 40 -10.16 1.88 1.63
C ARG A 40 -9.41 3.19 1.89
N ALA A 41 -8.10 3.15 2.12
CA ALA A 41 -7.29 4.36 2.30
C ALA A 41 -7.36 5.28 1.07
N PHE A 42 -7.19 4.71 -0.14
CA PHE A 42 -7.35 5.46 -1.38
C PHE A 42 -8.78 5.99 -1.57
N GLN A 43 -9.79 5.16 -1.28
CA GLN A 43 -11.20 5.57 -1.37
C GLN A 43 -11.51 6.74 -0.42
N TYR A 44 -11.04 6.66 0.82
CA TYR A 44 -11.24 7.68 1.84
C TYR A 44 -10.57 8.99 1.48
N ALA A 45 -9.30 8.94 1.09
CA ALA A 45 -8.55 10.13 0.67
C ALA A 45 -9.23 10.85 -0.50
N ARG A 46 -9.77 10.09 -1.46
CA ARG A 46 -10.54 10.66 -2.57
C ARG A 46 -11.84 11.32 -2.12
N GLN A 47 -12.56 10.72 -1.16
CA GLN A 47 -13.86 11.24 -0.70
C GLN A 47 -13.72 12.43 0.26
N HIS A 48 -12.63 12.50 1.02
CA HIS A 48 -12.54 13.40 2.17
C HIS A 48 -11.35 14.35 2.15
N TRP A 49 -10.30 14.07 1.39
CA TRP A 49 -9.07 14.87 1.39
C TRP A 49 -8.84 15.63 0.09
N GLN A 50 -9.79 15.60 -0.85
CA GLN A 50 -9.72 16.44 -2.05
C GLN A 50 -10.05 17.91 -1.71
N PRO A 51 -9.37 18.90 -2.32
CA PRO A 51 -8.26 18.77 -3.28
C PRO A 51 -6.86 18.73 -2.62
N TRP A 52 -6.78 18.63 -1.29
CA TRP A 52 -5.54 18.74 -0.53
C TRP A 52 -4.56 17.57 -0.76
N ILE A 53 -5.06 16.34 -0.91
CA ILE A 53 -4.22 15.17 -1.15
C ILE A 53 -3.85 15.05 -2.64
N GLY A 54 -2.55 15.00 -2.92
CA GLY A 54 -2.01 14.74 -4.25
C GLY A 54 -1.69 13.27 -4.47
N VAL A 55 -0.45 12.89 -4.18
CA VAL A 55 0.04 11.51 -4.36
C VAL A 55 -0.03 10.74 -3.04
N MET A 56 -0.38 9.47 -3.13
CA MET A 56 -0.23 8.51 -2.03
C MET A 56 0.49 7.26 -2.56
N ASN A 57 1.67 6.97 -2.03
CA ASN A 57 2.47 5.82 -2.45
C ASN A 57 2.31 4.66 -1.47
N VAL A 58 1.75 3.55 -1.95
CA VAL A 58 1.69 2.31 -1.18
C VAL A 58 3.05 1.62 -1.21
N ILE A 59 3.51 1.18 -0.06
CA ILE A 59 4.76 0.44 0.10
C ILE A 59 4.45 -1.06 0.21
N TYR A 60 5.19 -1.99 -0.38
CA TYR A 60 6.19 -1.89 -1.45
C TYR A 60 5.92 -2.92 -2.57
N LEU A 61 6.63 -2.77 -3.69
CA LEU A 61 7.01 -3.94 -4.48
C LEU A 61 8.27 -4.54 -3.87
N ALA A 62 8.23 -5.82 -3.47
CA ALA A 62 9.36 -6.46 -2.82
C ALA A 62 10.58 -6.54 -3.75
N ASN A 63 11.75 -6.25 -3.19
CA ASN A 63 13.01 -6.57 -3.85
C ASN A 63 13.14 -8.11 -3.97
N PRO A 64 13.43 -8.66 -5.16
CA PRO A 64 13.54 -10.11 -5.35
C PRO A 64 14.63 -10.80 -4.49
N GLN A 65 15.63 -10.05 -4.04
CA GLN A 65 16.72 -10.56 -3.19
C GLN A 65 16.40 -10.53 -1.69
N TRP A 66 15.27 -9.94 -1.28
CA TRP A 66 14.82 -10.02 0.11
C TRP A 66 14.38 -11.43 0.49
N THR A 67 14.30 -11.65 1.78
CA THR A 67 13.93 -12.90 2.43
C THR A 67 12.77 -12.67 3.39
N LEU A 68 12.32 -13.74 4.05
CA LEU A 68 11.34 -13.65 5.13
C LEU A 68 11.93 -13.06 6.43
N ASP A 69 13.25 -12.85 6.50
CA ASP A 69 13.89 -12.16 7.61
C ASP A 69 13.94 -10.64 7.40
N ASP A 70 13.69 -10.17 6.18
CA ASP A 70 13.61 -8.76 5.85
C ASP A 70 12.22 -8.21 6.19
N GLU A 71 12.16 -7.22 7.08
CA GLU A 71 10.91 -6.58 7.51
C GLU A 71 10.07 -6.04 6.34
N GLN A 72 10.73 -5.46 5.34
CA GLN A 72 10.10 -4.85 4.17
C GLN A 72 9.27 -5.86 3.34
N THR A 73 9.59 -7.16 3.44
CA THR A 73 8.80 -8.22 2.81
C THR A 73 7.35 -8.22 3.29
N TYR A 74 7.11 -7.94 4.56
CA TYR A 74 5.78 -8.01 5.17
C TYR A 74 4.93 -6.75 4.98
N TRP A 75 5.54 -5.66 4.53
CA TRP A 75 4.81 -4.47 4.06
C TRP A 75 4.43 -4.59 2.59
N SER A 76 5.13 -5.44 1.83
CA SER A 76 5.02 -5.50 0.38
C SER A 76 3.70 -6.10 -0.11
N VAL A 77 3.23 -5.62 -1.26
CA VAL A 77 2.05 -6.20 -1.95
C VAL A 77 2.43 -7.37 -2.86
N VAL A 78 3.72 -7.65 -3.02
CA VAL A 78 4.27 -8.84 -3.70
C VAL A 78 5.35 -9.44 -2.79
N TYR A 79 5.60 -10.73 -2.89
CA TYR A 79 6.68 -11.39 -2.16
C TYR A 79 7.99 -11.36 -2.96
N PRO A 80 9.15 -11.46 -2.29
CA PRO A 80 10.43 -11.65 -2.96
C PRO A 80 10.41 -12.89 -3.87
N GLY A 81 10.86 -12.72 -5.11
CA GLY A 81 10.95 -13.78 -6.11
C GLY A 81 11.36 -13.25 -7.48
N TYR A 82 12.18 -14.04 -8.19
CA TYR A 82 12.55 -13.84 -9.60
C TYR A 82 12.97 -15.20 -10.18
N PRO A 83 12.64 -15.52 -11.46
CA PRO A 83 11.89 -14.69 -12.42
C PRO A 83 10.37 -14.69 -12.21
N GLU A 84 9.83 -15.59 -11.39
CA GLU A 84 8.39 -15.68 -11.16
C GLU A 84 7.90 -14.61 -10.17
N LEU A 85 6.87 -13.87 -10.59
CA LEU A 85 6.16 -12.95 -9.71
C LEU A 85 5.32 -13.74 -8.69
N ARG A 86 5.52 -13.45 -7.41
CA ARG A 86 4.70 -13.96 -6.31
C ARG A 86 3.89 -12.82 -5.71
N THR A 87 2.58 -12.88 -5.81
CA THR A 87 1.68 -11.80 -5.40
C THR A 87 1.13 -12.03 -4.00
N ALA A 88 0.95 -10.95 -3.22
CA ALA A 88 0.08 -10.96 -2.04
C ALA A 88 -1.36 -10.63 -2.46
N MET A 89 -2.34 -10.86 -1.56
CA MET A 89 -3.75 -10.55 -1.85
C MET A 89 -3.95 -9.08 -2.24
N ALA A 90 -3.22 -8.17 -1.59
CA ALA A 90 -3.30 -6.73 -1.84
C ALA A 90 -2.93 -6.32 -3.28
N TYR A 91 -2.03 -7.06 -3.95
CA TYR A 91 -1.69 -6.78 -5.36
C TYR A 91 -2.91 -6.93 -6.27
N TYR A 92 -3.64 -8.05 -6.15
CA TYR A 92 -4.83 -8.27 -6.97
C TYR A 92 -5.94 -7.28 -6.64
N GLY A 93 -6.11 -6.95 -5.36
CA GLY A 93 -7.07 -5.93 -4.96
C GLY A 93 -6.77 -4.56 -5.55
N LEU A 94 -5.50 -4.15 -5.60
CA LEU A 94 -5.09 -2.90 -6.23
C LEU A 94 -5.23 -2.92 -7.75
N VAL A 95 -4.89 -4.04 -8.40
CA VAL A 95 -5.05 -4.20 -9.85
C VAL A 95 -6.53 -4.08 -10.26
N THR A 96 -7.42 -4.68 -9.47
CA THR A 96 -8.87 -4.75 -9.74
C THR A 96 -9.66 -3.59 -9.12
N MET A 97 -9.04 -2.74 -8.30
CA MET A 97 -9.69 -1.58 -7.69
C MET A 97 -10.25 -0.67 -8.80
N PRO A 98 -11.51 -0.20 -8.70
CA PRO A 98 -12.06 0.76 -9.64
C PRO A 98 -11.19 2.02 -9.73
N LYS A 99 -10.74 2.35 -10.95
CA LYS A 99 -9.91 3.53 -11.23
C LYS A 99 -10.81 4.62 -11.80
N VAL A 100 -10.65 5.85 -11.32
CA VAL A 100 -11.28 7.01 -11.94
C VAL A 100 -10.53 7.30 -13.25
N PRO A 101 -11.20 7.39 -14.40
CA PRO A 101 -10.56 7.81 -15.63
C PRO A 101 -9.91 9.19 -15.43
N PRO A 102 -8.75 9.48 -16.05
CA PRO A 102 -8.22 10.83 -16.03
C PRO A 102 -9.29 11.80 -16.51
N VAL A 103 -9.46 12.93 -15.81
CA VAL A 103 -10.31 14.02 -16.29
C VAL A 103 -9.60 14.58 -17.52
N ASN A 104 -10.20 14.45 -18.70
CA ASN A 104 -9.68 15.12 -19.89
C ASN A 104 -9.78 16.63 -19.63
N PRO A 105 -8.66 17.38 -19.67
CA PRO A 105 -8.76 18.83 -19.68
C PRO A 105 -9.41 19.24 -21.02
N GLU A 106 -10.54 19.94 -20.93
CA GLU A 106 -11.10 20.72 -22.06
C GLU A 106 -10.17 21.88 -22.44
#